data_AF-A0A0F9FNV2-F1
#
_entry.id   AF-A0A0F9FNV2-F1
#
_cell.length_a   1.000
_cell.length_b   1.000
_cell.length_c   1.000
_cell.angle_alpha   90.00
_cell.angle_beta   90.00
_cell.angle_gamma   90.00
#
_symmetry.space_group_name_H-M   'P 1'
#
loop_
_entity.id
_entity.type
_entity.pdbx_description
1 polymer ?
#
loop_
_entity_poly.entity_id
_entity_poly.type
_entity_poly.pdbx_seq_one_letter_code
_entity_poly.pdbx_strand_id
1 'polypeptide(L)'
;YLVRKKMMNNQIYLIAEPNRALQCLVPHKIRITDHHLNLLNDIIYFFKFVQRGKGFDIEGNGSDLLKNVGELFEYYPYFFLKKNGLTYPSELGLKLGELILSFKKNSKHLKKLQVKEHTIIVE
;
A
#
# COMPACT_ATOMS: atom_id res chain seq x y z
N TYR A 1 6.19 6.00 12.14
CA TYR A 1 6.48 7.43 12.22
C TYR A 1 7.54 7.68 13.28
N LEU A 2 8.41 8.67 13.08
CA LEU A 2 9.34 9.15 14.09
C LEU A 2 8.82 10.51 14.57
N VAL A 3 8.57 10.64 15.87
CA VAL A 3 8.16 11.91 16.44
C VAL A 3 9.41 12.68 16.81
N ARG A 4 9.55 13.90 16.27
CA ARG A 4 10.65 14.81 16.56
C ARG A 4 10.14 16.13 17.11
N LYS A 5 10.92 16.71 18.02
CA LYS A 5 10.72 18.06 18.52
C LYS A 5 11.31 19.04 17.50
N LYS A 6 10.53 19.97 16.98
CA LYS A 6 11.01 21.13 16.19
C LYS A 6 10.65 22.42 16.92
N MET A 7 11.61 23.32 17.04
CA MET A 7 11.37 24.65 17.59
C MET A 7 11.27 25.66 16.45
N MET A 8 10.21 26.46 16.42
CA MET A 8 10.04 27.58 15.48
C MET A 8 9.37 28.73 16.24
N ASN A 9 9.86 29.96 16.07
CA ASN A 9 9.30 31.18 16.68
C ASN A 9 9.01 31.04 18.19
N ASN A 10 9.97 30.53 18.96
CA ASN A 10 9.83 30.26 20.41
C ASN A 10 8.72 29.26 20.80
N GLN A 11 8.12 28.56 19.84
CA GLN A 11 7.13 27.52 20.07
C GLN A 11 7.72 26.14 19.76
N ILE A 12 7.31 25.15 20.55
CA ILE A 12 7.71 23.76 20.39
C ILE A 12 6.60 23.02 19.65
N TYR A 13 6.96 22.45 18.49
CA TYR A 13 6.10 21.59 17.70
C TYR A 13 6.56 20.15 17.82
N LEU A 14 5.60 19.22 17.90
CA LEU A 14 5.84 17.81 17.66
C LEU A 14 5.54 17.54 16.19
N ILE A 15 6.55 17.09 15.46
CA ILE A 15 6.42 16.74 14.05
C ILE A 15 6.54 15.24 13.94
N ALA A 16 5.54 14.63 13.32
CA ALA A 16 5.57 13.23 12.93
C ALA A 16 6.14 13.15 11.52
N GLU A 17 7.39 12.69 11.39
CA GLU A 17 7.99 12.41 10.09
C GLU A 17 7.80 10.92 9.76
N PRO A 18 7.50 10.57 8.49
CA PRO A 18 7.52 9.19 8.05
C PRO A 18 8.93 8.61 8.25
N ASN A 19 9.09 7.69 9.20
CA ASN A 19 10.35 7.01 9.41
C ASN A 19 10.52 5.99 8.28
N ARG A 20 11.27 6.33 7.24
CA ARG A 20 11.50 5.46 6.08
C ARG A 20 12.18 4.14 6.48
N ALA A 21 12.96 4.10 7.57
CA ALA A 21 13.56 2.85 8.07
C ALA A 21 12.53 1.86 8.66
N LEU A 22 11.35 2.34 9.09
CA LEU A 22 10.24 1.47 9.52
C LEU A 22 9.40 0.94 8.34
N GLN A 23 9.62 1.40 7.10
CA GLN A 23 8.95 0.85 5.91
C GLN A 23 9.39 -0.61 5.65
N CYS A 24 10.46 -1.08 6.29
CA CYS A 24 10.96 -2.45 6.18
C CYS A 24 10.30 -3.45 7.15
N LEU A 25 9.52 -3.00 8.15
CA LEU A 25 8.84 -3.89 9.08
C LEU A 25 7.36 -3.99 8.72
N VAL A 26 7.02 -5.04 7.98
CA VAL A 26 5.63 -5.36 7.65
C VAL A 26 4.88 -5.74 8.95
N PRO A 27 3.80 -5.05 9.32
CA PRO A 27 3.05 -5.36 10.53
C PRO A 27 2.45 -6.78 10.47
N HIS A 28 2.46 -7.49 11.59
CA HIS A 28 1.79 -8.80 11.68
C HIS A 28 0.26 -8.69 11.54
N LYS A 29 -0.33 -7.56 11.96
CA LYS A 29 -1.74 -7.23 11.76
C LYS A 29 -1.86 -5.94 10.98
N ILE A 30 -2.55 -5.99 9.85
CA ILE A 30 -2.79 -4.85 8.96
C ILE A 30 -4.30 -4.62 8.92
N ARG A 31 -4.73 -3.41 9.26
CA ARG A 31 -6.12 -2.96 9.07
C ARG A 31 -6.19 -2.22 7.76
N ILE A 32 -7.20 -2.52 6.96
CA ILE A 32 -7.41 -1.89 5.66
C ILE A 32 -8.90 -1.65 5.46
N THR A 33 -9.27 -0.48 4.98
CA THR A 33 -10.67 -0.19 4.63
C THR A 33 -11.08 -0.95 3.36
N ASP A 34 -12.37 -1.24 3.19
CA ASP A 34 -12.90 -1.78 1.93
C ASP A 34 -12.49 -0.95 0.70
N HIS A 35 -12.46 0.38 0.82
CA HIS A 35 -12.04 1.27 -0.27
C HIS A 35 -10.60 0.99 -0.73
N HIS A 36 -9.63 1.08 0.19
CA HIS A 36 -8.22 0.75 -0.08
C HIS A 36 -8.00 -0.70 -0.54
N LEU A 37 -8.80 -1.65 -0.06
CA LEU A 37 -8.75 -3.04 -0.51
C LEU A 37 -9.15 -3.16 -1.99
N ASN A 38 -10.18 -2.41 -2.41
CA ASN A 38 -10.58 -2.33 -3.81
C ASN A 38 -9.53 -1.64 -4.68
N LEU A 39 -8.93 -0.55 -4.20
CA LEU A 39 -7.81 0.09 -4.91
C LEU A 39 -6.64 -0.87 -5.11
N LEU A 40 -6.27 -1.63 -4.07
CA LEU A 40 -5.23 -2.65 -4.17
C LEU A 40 -5.56 -3.68 -5.24
N ASN A 41 -6.80 -4.18 -5.26
CA ASN A 41 -7.25 -5.14 -6.26
C ASN A 41 -7.09 -4.60 -7.68
N ASP A 42 -7.50 -3.36 -7.92
CA ASP A 42 -7.47 -2.75 -9.25
C ASP A 42 -6.03 -2.47 -9.71
N ILE A 43 -5.18 -2.01 -8.79
CA ILE A 43 -3.74 -1.81 -9.03
C ILE A 43 -3.07 -3.14 -9.41
N ILE A 44 -3.33 -4.21 -8.66
CA ILE A 44 -2.74 -5.53 -8.92
C ILE A 44 -3.25 -6.13 -10.23
N TYR A 45 -4.55 -5.98 -10.52
CA TYR A 45 -5.12 -6.37 -11.80
C TYR A 45 -4.42 -5.65 -12.96
N PHE A 46 -4.33 -4.31 -12.89
CA PHE A 46 -3.69 -3.51 -13.92
C PHE A 46 -2.22 -3.87 -14.09
N PHE A 47 -1.48 -4.03 -12.98
CA PHE A 47 -0.08 -4.45 -13.00
C PHE A 47 0.12 -5.76 -13.77
N LYS A 48 -0.72 -6.77 -13.48
CA LYS A 48 -0.58 -8.11 -14.07
C LYS A 48 -1.05 -8.19 -15.51
N PHE A 49 -2.24 -7.68 -15.79
CA PHE A 49 -2.93 -7.93 -17.05
C PHE A 49 -2.73 -6.82 -18.07
N VAL A 50 -2.54 -5.58 -17.64
CA VAL A 50 -2.41 -4.42 -18.54
C VAL A 50 -0.95 -4.01 -18.71
N GLN A 51 -0.25 -3.69 -17.63
CA GLN A 51 1.17 -3.31 -17.64
C GLN A 51 2.12 -4.52 -17.83
N ARG A 52 1.63 -5.75 -17.62
CA ARG A 52 2.41 -7.00 -17.73
C ARG A 52 3.71 -6.96 -16.92
N GLY A 53 3.64 -6.47 -15.70
CA GLY A 53 4.78 -6.39 -14.78
C GLY A 53 5.64 -5.13 -14.91
N LYS A 54 5.30 -4.21 -15.82
CA LYS A 54 5.92 -2.87 -15.84
C LYS A 54 5.52 -2.11 -14.58
N GLY A 55 6.50 -1.44 -13.96
CA GLY A 55 6.29 -0.67 -12.74
C GLY A 55 5.52 0.63 -13.00
N PHE A 56 5.09 1.28 -11.91
CA PHE A 56 4.34 2.53 -11.93
C PHE A 56 5.27 3.71 -11.71
N ASP A 57 5.22 4.69 -12.62
CA ASP A 57 5.85 5.99 -12.42
C ASP A 57 4.87 6.92 -11.70
N ILE A 58 4.95 6.92 -10.36
CA ILE A 58 4.07 7.72 -9.50
C ILE A 58 4.54 9.17 -9.34
N GLU A 59 5.78 9.48 -9.74
CA GLU A 59 6.36 10.83 -9.63
C GLU A 59 6.11 11.66 -10.89
N GLY A 60 5.79 11.01 -12.01
CA GLY A 60 5.28 11.66 -13.21
C GLY A 60 3.89 12.28 -13.03
N ASN A 61 3.57 13.31 -13.82
CA ASN A 61 2.19 13.82 -13.93
C ASN A 61 1.30 12.72 -14.53
N GLY A 62 0.52 12.09 -13.66
CA GLY A 62 -0.10 10.80 -13.95
C GLY A 62 -1.63 10.80 -14.02
N SER A 63 -2.14 9.73 -14.64
CA SER A 63 -3.55 9.35 -14.63
C SER A 63 -4.09 9.09 -13.22
N ASP A 64 -5.40 9.00 -13.06
CA ASP A 64 -6.02 8.72 -11.76
C ASP A 64 -5.55 7.39 -11.15
N LEU A 65 -5.18 6.41 -11.97
CA LEU A 65 -4.56 5.18 -11.47
C LEU A 65 -3.24 5.45 -10.75
N LEU A 66 -2.38 6.32 -11.27
CA LEU A 66 -1.09 6.64 -10.65
C LEU A 66 -1.30 7.40 -9.33
N LYS A 67 -2.33 8.24 -9.25
CA LYS A 67 -2.75 8.87 -7.99
C LYS A 67 -3.19 7.82 -6.96
N ASN A 68 -4.00 6.84 -7.37
CA ASN A 68 -4.44 5.74 -6.51
C ASN A 68 -3.26 4.89 -6.02
N VAL A 69 -2.26 4.63 -6.88
CA VAL A 69 -1.02 3.94 -6.47
C VAL A 69 -0.25 4.77 -5.44
N GLY A 70 -0.13 6.09 -5.67
CA GLY A 70 0.50 7.02 -4.74
C GLY A 70 -0.19 7.04 -3.38
N GLU A 71 -1.51 7.21 -3.35
CA GLU A 71 -2.32 7.17 -2.14
C GLU A 71 -2.13 5.86 -1.38
N LEU A 72 -2.29 4.72 -2.05
CA LEU A 72 -2.16 3.42 -1.39
C LEU A 72 -0.74 3.17 -0.89
N PHE A 73 0.28 3.70 -1.57
CA PHE A 73 1.67 3.64 -1.14
C PHE A 73 1.93 4.49 0.11
N GLU A 74 1.29 5.65 0.24
CA GLU A 74 1.40 6.48 1.43
C GLU A 74 0.79 5.82 2.67
N TYR A 75 -0.40 5.22 2.53
CA TYR A 75 -1.08 4.54 3.64
C TYR A 75 -0.46 3.17 3.97
N TYR A 76 -0.07 2.41 2.95
CA TYR A 76 0.37 1.01 3.09
C TYR A 76 1.67 0.74 2.31
N PRO A 77 2.79 1.39 2.68
CA PRO A 77 4.03 1.31 1.91
C PRO A 77 4.57 -0.10 1.74
N TYR A 78 4.30 -1.00 2.69
CA TYR A 78 4.72 -2.41 2.66
C TYR A 78 4.04 -3.27 1.57
N PHE A 79 2.95 -2.80 0.95
CA PHE A 79 2.38 -3.46 -0.24
C PHE A 79 3.15 -3.15 -1.52
N PHE A 80 4.19 -2.33 -1.45
CA PHE A 80 4.95 -1.88 -2.60
C PHE A 80 6.46 -1.88 -2.32
N LEU A 81 7.23 -1.75 -3.40
CA LEU A 81 8.67 -1.56 -3.40
C LEU A 81 9.06 -0.58 -4.50
N LYS A 82 10.04 0.28 -4.22
CA LYS A 82 10.65 1.14 -5.24
C LYS A 82 11.87 0.46 -5.84
N LYS A 83 11.96 0.43 -7.17
CA LYS A 83 13.12 -0.07 -7.93
C LYS A 83 13.31 0.78 -9.18
N ASN A 84 14.52 1.32 -9.38
CA ASN A 84 14.89 2.12 -10.55
C ASN A 84 13.91 3.28 -10.84
N GLY A 85 13.47 4.00 -9.80
CA GLY A 85 12.52 5.11 -9.92
C GLY A 85 11.05 4.72 -10.11
N LEU A 86 10.76 3.43 -10.31
CA LEU A 86 9.40 2.92 -10.47
C LEU A 86 8.91 2.23 -9.19
N THR A 87 7.61 2.30 -8.96
CA THR A 87 6.92 1.62 -7.87
C THR A 87 6.33 0.31 -8.36
N TYR A 88 6.57 -0.77 -7.62
CA TYR A 88 6.08 -2.10 -7.93
C TYR A 88 5.30 -2.64 -6.74
N PRO A 89 4.29 -3.48 -6.95
CA PRO A 89 3.73 -4.28 -5.87
C PRO A 89 4.80 -5.16 -5.21
N SER A 90 4.79 -5.22 -3.88
CA SER A 90 5.62 -6.15 -3.12
C SER A 90 5.09 -7.57 -3.21
N GLU A 91 5.87 -8.56 -2.77
CA GLU A 91 5.40 -9.95 -2.72
C GLU A 91 4.12 -10.09 -1.87
N LEU A 92 4.03 -9.33 -0.77
CA LEU A 92 2.83 -9.26 0.06
C LEU A 92 1.65 -8.64 -0.70
N GLY A 93 1.87 -7.49 -1.35
CA GLY A 93 0.84 -6.81 -2.13
C GLY A 93 0.31 -7.68 -3.28
N LEU A 94 1.19 -8.40 -3.97
CA LEU A 94 0.82 -9.36 -5.02
C LEU A 94 -0.02 -10.50 -4.48
N LYS A 95 0.44 -11.16 -3.40
CA LYS A 95 -0.28 -12.28 -2.79
C LYS A 95 -1.64 -11.87 -2.25
N LEU A 96 -1.72 -10.72 -1.60
CA LEU A 96 -2.99 -10.17 -1.12
C LEU A 96 -3.93 -9.85 -2.30
N GLY A 97 -3.44 -9.20 -3.36
CA GLY A 97 -4.23 -8.90 -4.55
C GLY A 97 -4.74 -10.15 -5.27
N GLU A 98 -3.91 -11.18 -5.42
CA GLU A 98 -4.33 -12.50 -5.95
C GLU A 98 -5.44 -13.12 -5.11
N LEU A 99 -5.29 -13.05 -3.79
CA LEU A 99 -6.25 -13.59 -2.86
C LEU A 99 -7.58 -12.83 -2.98
N ILE A 100 -7.56 -11.49 -2.97
CA ILE A 100 -8.77 -10.67 -3.20
C ILE A 100 -9.45 -11.01 -4.54
N LEU A 101 -8.68 -11.13 -5.63
CA LEU A 101 -9.19 -11.49 -6.94
C LEU A 101 -9.91 -12.85 -6.93
N SER A 102 -9.38 -13.82 -6.20
CA SER A 102 -10.02 -15.14 -6.04
C SER A 102 -11.28 -15.11 -5.17
N PHE A 103 -11.31 -14.27 -4.12
CA PHE A 103 -12.47 -14.13 -3.25
C PHE A 103 -13.62 -13.36 -3.90
N LYS A 104 -13.33 -12.30 -4.67
CA LYS A 104 -14.35 -11.55 -5.42
C LYS A 104 -15.10 -12.42 -6.42
N LYS A 105 -14.43 -13.39 -7.05
CA LYS A 105 -15.08 -14.39 -7.93
C LYS A 105 -16.10 -15.27 -7.19
N ASN A 106 -15.95 -15.41 -5.87
CA ASN A 106 -16.76 -16.29 -5.04
C ASN A 106 -17.82 -15.54 -4.20
N SER A 107 -18.01 -14.22 -4.41
CA SER A 107 -19.01 -13.38 -3.72
C SER A 107 -19.02 -13.47 -2.18
N LYS A 108 -17.88 -13.78 -1.56
CA LYS A 108 -17.75 -13.84 -0.10
C LYS A 108 -17.35 -12.48 0.48
N HIS A 109 -18.02 -12.05 1.55
CA HIS A 109 -17.60 -10.88 2.31
C HIS A 109 -16.25 -11.12 2.99
N LEU A 110 -15.28 -10.27 2.67
CA LEU A 110 -13.92 -10.31 3.19
C LEU A 110 -13.87 -9.54 4.51
N LYS A 111 -13.91 -10.23 5.66
CA LYS A 111 -13.70 -9.58 6.98
C LYS A 111 -12.27 -9.74 7.49
N LYS A 112 -11.64 -10.87 7.17
CA LYS A 112 -10.29 -11.22 7.64
C LYS A 112 -9.60 -12.10 6.61
N LEU A 113 -8.36 -11.79 6.28
CA LEU A 113 -7.53 -12.56 5.37
C LEU A 113 -6.19 -12.88 6.02
N GLN A 114 -5.63 -14.04 5.71
CA GLN A 114 -4.30 -14.43 6.16
C GLN A 114 -3.38 -14.57 4.95
N VAL A 115 -2.29 -13.82 4.96
CA VAL A 115 -1.28 -13.82 3.89
C VAL A 115 0.07 -14.07 4.54
N LYS A 116 0.56 -15.31 4.40
CA LYS A 116 1.73 -15.82 5.15
C LYS A 116 1.53 -15.61 6.67
N GLU A 117 2.50 -14.99 7.34
CA GLU A 117 2.44 -14.59 8.75
C GLU A 117 1.54 -13.38 9.01
N HIS A 118 1.05 -12.66 7.99
CA HIS A 118 0.29 -11.43 8.20
C HIS A 118 -1.22 -11.66 8.22
N THR A 119 -1.89 -11.01 9.15
CA THR A 119 -3.35 -10.96 9.23
C THR A 119 -3.85 -9.62 8.70
N ILE A 120 -4.66 -9.64 7.66
CA ILE A 120 -5.36 -8.48 7.12
C ILE A 120 -6.78 -8.46 7.71
N ILE A 121 -7.18 -7.34 8.28
CA ILE A 121 -8.52 -7.10 8.83
C ILE A 121 -9.16 -6.01 7.98
N VAL A 122 -10.33 -6.30 7.43
CA VAL A 122 -11.07 -5.35 6.59
C VAL A 122 -12.06 -4.59 7.49
N GLU A 123 -11.98 -3.27 7.46
CA GLU A 123 -12.83 -2.34 8.22
C GLU A 123 -13.82 -1.59 7.32
#